data_AF-A0A820HVC9-F1
#
_entry.id   AF-A0A820HVC9-F1
#
_cell.length_a   1.000
_cell.length_b   1.000
_cell.length_c   1.000
_cell.angle_alpha   90.00
_cell.angle_beta   90.00
_cell.angle_gamma   90.00
#
_symmetry.space_group_name_H-M   'P 1'
#
loop_
_entity.id
_entity.type
_entity.pdbx_description
1 polymer ?
#
loop_
_entity_poly.entity_id
_entity_poly.type
_entity_poly.pdbx_seq_one_letter_code
_entity_poly.pdbx_strand_id
1 'polypeptide(L)'
;IRPSNLLLLTHSQSKSLSLSDQTLLTNISGAYERTCIAATKVTSPAFPTSKHARLHTFLNEYTERQKALVRYFKLIPEFDRVSINDKIRLIRNHFCVTLTINEATLSSSISQQLIDSVSFLFDANISAHLLKCITLIHSYTSDRMLLKLLL
;
A
#
# COMPACT_ATOMS: atom_id res chain seq x y z
N ILE A 1 -6.88 36.11 -40.51
CA ILE A 1 -6.77 36.74 -39.18
C ILE A 1 -6.06 35.76 -38.25
N ARG A 2 -4.81 36.08 -37.85
CA ARG A 2 -4.22 35.69 -36.56
C ARG A 2 -4.23 36.97 -35.69
N PRO A 3 -4.35 36.83 -34.36
CA PRO A 3 -3.20 36.68 -33.47
C PRO A 3 -3.39 35.50 -32.49
N SER A 4 -2.40 34.70 -32.11
CA SER A 4 -1.16 34.96 -31.35
C SER A 4 -1.37 35.09 -29.82
N ASN A 5 -0.69 34.18 -29.11
CA ASN A 5 -0.08 34.34 -27.77
C ASN A 5 -0.91 34.05 -26.49
N LEU A 6 -0.85 32.78 -26.08
CA LEU A 6 -0.33 32.38 -24.76
C LEU A 6 0.81 31.38 -25.04
N LEU A 7 2.00 31.85 -25.45
CA LEU A 7 3.16 32.05 -24.58
C LEU A 7 3.42 30.90 -23.59
N LEU A 8 4.45 30.12 -23.94
CA LEU A 8 5.49 29.62 -23.05
C LEU A 8 5.00 28.91 -21.76
N LEU A 9 4.73 27.61 -21.86
CA LEU A 9 5.31 26.69 -20.88
C LEU A 9 6.62 26.19 -21.48
N THR A 10 7.64 27.02 -21.27
CA THR A 10 9.05 26.69 -21.42
C THR A 10 9.32 25.28 -20.91
N HIS A 11 9.86 24.43 -21.78
CA HIS A 11 10.95 23.52 -21.45
C HIS A 11 10.98 23.04 -19.99
N SER A 12 9.99 22.24 -19.60
CA SER A 12 10.19 21.33 -18.48
C SER A 12 11.24 20.35 -18.97
N GLN A 13 12.53 20.68 -18.75
CA GLN A 13 13.60 19.71 -18.82
C GLN A 13 13.10 18.53 -18.00
N SER A 14 12.73 17.44 -18.66
CA SER A 14 12.41 16.20 -17.98
C SER A 14 13.70 15.80 -17.30
N LYS A 15 13.88 16.22 -16.05
CA LYS A 15 14.98 15.75 -15.22
C LYS A 15 14.76 14.26 -15.12
N SER A 16 15.49 13.51 -15.94
CA SER A 16 15.57 12.08 -15.80
C SER A 16 16.18 11.82 -14.44
N LEU A 17 15.62 10.84 -13.74
CA LEU A 17 16.19 10.35 -12.48
C LEU A 17 17.66 9.99 -12.71
N SER A 18 18.51 10.26 -11.72
CA SER A 18 19.91 9.83 -11.83
C SER A 18 19.99 8.31 -11.93
N LEU A 19 21.09 7.77 -12.46
CA LEU A 19 21.32 6.32 -12.48
C LEU A 19 21.25 5.70 -11.07
N SER A 20 21.68 6.45 -10.06
CA SER A 20 21.57 6.06 -8.65
C SER A 20 20.11 5.95 -8.21
N ASP A 21 19.28 6.97 -8.52
CA ASP A 21 17.87 6.98 -8.15
C ASP A 21 17.08 5.89 -8.88
N GLN A 22 17.38 5.65 -10.15
CA GLN A 22 16.77 4.56 -10.92
C GLN A 22 17.10 3.19 -10.32
N THR A 23 18.36 2.99 -9.89
CA THR A 23 18.80 1.76 -9.23
C THR A 23 18.11 1.58 -7.89
N LEU A 24 18.02 2.65 -7.09
CA LEU A 24 17.33 2.65 -5.81
C LEU A 24 15.85 2.27 -5.97
N LEU A 25 15.14 2.91 -6.90
CA LEU A 25 13.73 2.62 -7.19
C LEU A 25 13.54 1.19 -7.70
N THR A 26 14.42 0.71 -8.57
CA THR A 26 14.38 -0.67 -9.06
C THR A 26 14.56 -1.68 -7.91
N ASN A 27 15.46 -1.39 -6.97
CA ASN A 27 15.69 -2.24 -5.80
C ASN A 27 14.49 -2.25 -4.86
N ILE A 28 13.89 -1.09 -4.59
CA ILE A 28 12.68 -0.95 -3.77
C ILE A 28 11.51 -1.71 -4.42
N SER A 29 11.26 -1.46 -5.72
CA SER A 29 10.21 -2.13 -6.48
C SER A 29 10.41 -3.65 -6.51
N GLY A 30 11.61 -4.12 -6.84
CA GLY A 30 11.92 -5.55 -6.87
C GLY A 30 11.83 -6.21 -5.50
N ALA A 31 12.15 -5.50 -4.42
CA ALA A 31 11.95 -5.99 -3.06
C ALA A 31 10.46 -6.18 -2.74
N TYR A 32 9.62 -5.24 -3.13
CA TYR A 32 8.17 -5.31 -2.96
C TYR A 32 7.56 -6.49 -3.75
N GLU A 33 7.97 -6.66 -5.01
CA GLU A 33 7.50 -7.78 -5.84
C GLU A 33 7.86 -9.15 -5.23
N ARG A 34 9.10 -9.33 -4.78
CA ARG A 34 9.59 -10.59 -4.20
C ARG A 34 8.99 -10.93 -2.84
N THR A 35 8.42 -9.95 -2.14
CA THR A 35 7.88 -10.15 -0.79
C THR A 35 6.36 -10.06 -0.79
N CYS A 36 5.79 -8.90 -1.10
CA CYS A 36 4.36 -8.65 -1.00
C CYS A 36 3.56 -9.31 -2.14
N ILE A 37 4.00 -9.16 -3.40
CA ILE A 37 3.30 -9.76 -4.56
C ILE A 37 3.53 -11.28 -4.61
N ALA A 38 4.73 -11.76 -4.30
CA ALA A 38 4.98 -13.19 -4.24
C ALA A 38 4.17 -13.87 -3.13
N ALA A 39 4.05 -13.25 -1.95
CA ALA A 39 3.25 -13.79 -0.84
C ALA A 39 1.77 -13.95 -1.20
N THR A 40 1.21 -13.05 -2.02
CA THR A 40 -0.18 -13.17 -2.46
C THR A 40 -0.46 -14.33 -3.38
N LYS A 41 0.54 -14.77 -4.16
CA LYS A 41 0.40 -15.92 -5.07
C LYS A 41 0.54 -17.27 -4.37
N VAL A 42 1.18 -17.33 -3.20
CA VAL A 42 1.59 -18.59 -2.58
C VAL A 42 0.88 -18.87 -1.25
N THR A 43 0.61 -17.85 -0.42
CA THR A 43 0.26 -18.09 1.00
C THR A 43 -0.86 -17.24 1.57
N SER A 44 -1.14 -16.05 1.02
CA SER A 44 -2.13 -15.15 1.61
C SER A 44 -2.78 -14.29 0.53
N PRO A 45 -4.03 -14.52 0.12
CA PRO A 45 -4.72 -13.63 -0.82
C PRO A 45 -4.71 -12.17 -0.33
N ALA A 46 -4.91 -11.22 -1.23
CA ALA A 46 -4.90 -9.80 -0.89
C ALA A 46 -5.92 -9.42 0.20
N PHE A 47 -6.98 -10.22 0.35
CA PHE A 47 -8.07 -10.04 1.30
C PHE A 47 -8.35 -11.27 2.15
N PRO A 48 -9.09 -11.12 3.28
CA PRO A 48 -9.69 -12.23 3.98
C PRO A 48 -10.43 -13.15 3.01
N THR A 49 -10.10 -14.44 3.10
CA THR A 49 -10.78 -15.54 2.40
C THR A 49 -12.03 -15.97 3.11
N SER A 50 -12.08 -15.71 4.42
CA SER A 50 -13.12 -16.19 5.31
C SER A 50 -13.82 -15.01 5.97
N LYS A 51 -15.11 -15.21 6.25
CA LYS A 51 -15.83 -14.35 7.17
C LYS A 51 -15.34 -14.63 8.59
N HIS A 52 -15.06 -13.58 9.36
CA HIS A 52 -14.63 -13.72 10.74
C HIS A 52 -15.68 -13.21 11.71
N ALA A 53 -16.07 -14.06 12.67
CA ALA A 53 -16.97 -13.69 13.76
C ALA A 53 -16.25 -13.08 14.96
N ARG A 54 -14.91 -13.13 14.99
CA ARG A 54 -14.10 -12.63 16.10
C ARG A 54 -12.90 -11.85 15.59
N LEU A 55 -12.57 -10.75 16.29
CA LEU A 55 -11.47 -9.87 15.88
C LEU A 55 -10.12 -10.61 15.83
N HIS A 56 -9.81 -11.46 16.80
CA HIS A 56 -8.54 -12.18 16.80
C HIS A 56 -8.40 -13.15 15.62
N THR A 57 -9.49 -13.81 15.18
CA THR A 57 -9.44 -14.67 13.99
C THR A 57 -9.18 -13.87 12.71
N PHE A 58 -9.76 -12.68 12.62
CA PHE A 58 -9.47 -11.73 11.54
C PHE A 58 -8.00 -11.30 11.57
N LEU A 59 -7.49 -10.86 12.73
CA LEU A 59 -6.10 -10.43 12.88
C LEU A 59 -5.09 -11.55 12.62
N ASN A 60 -5.42 -12.80 12.96
CA ASN A 60 -4.59 -13.96 12.68
C ASN A 60 -4.44 -14.20 11.18
N GLU A 61 -5.53 -14.11 10.40
CA GLU A 61 -5.44 -14.21 8.94
C GLU A 61 -4.63 -13.06 8.33
N TYR A 62 -4.61 -11.90 8.98
CA TYR A 62 -3.77 -10.77 8.58
C TYR A 62 -2.28 -10.94 8.89
N THR A 63 -1.93 -11.81 9.83
CA THR A 63 -0.55 -11.93 10.35
C THR A 63 0.47 -12.27 9.26
N GLU A 64 0.11 -13.09 8.27
CA GLU A 64 1.02 -13.42 7.16
C GLU A 64 1.33 -12.22 6.26
N ARG A 65 0.34 -11.33 6.04
CA ARG A 65 0.54 -10.06 5.31
C ARG A 65 1.47 -9.13 6.09
N GLN A 66 1.29 -9.08 7.41
CA GLN A 66 2.15 -8.30 8.29
C GLN A 66 3.61 -8.78 8.22
N LYS A 67 3.81 -10.10 8.23
CA LYS A 67 5.15 -10.70 8.04
C LYS A 67 5.76 -10.35 6.69
N ALA A 68 4.97 -10.37 5.60
CA ALA A 68 5.43 -9.99 4.28
C ALA A 68 5.88 -8.52 4.21
N LEU A 69 5.11 -7.60 4.78
CA LEU A 69 5.49 -6.18 4.86
C LEU A 69 6.73 -5.93 5.72
N VAL A 70 6.86 -6.62 6.86
CA VAL A 70 8.07 -6.53 7.68
C VAL A 70 9.28 -7.07 6.93
N ARG A 71 9.13 -8.13 6.11
CA ARG A 71 10.20 -8.60 5.22
C ARG A 71 10.54 -7.58 4.13
N TYR A 72 9.53 -6.93 3.54
CA TYR A 72 9.73 -5.85 2.58
C TYR A 72 10.57 -4.71 3.18
N PHE A 73 10.21 -4.19 4.35
CA PHE A 73 10.96 -3.10 4.99
C PHE A 73 12.43 -3.43 5.21
N LYS A 74 12.75 -4.68 5.58
CA LYS A 74 14.13 -5.15 5.74
C LYS A 74 14.96 -5.11 4.45
N LEU A 75 14.31 -5.14 3.29
CA LEU A 75 14.98 -5.10 1.98
C LEU A 75 15.09 -3.69 1.40
N ILE A 76 14.49 -2.68 2.05
CA ILE A 76 14.63 -1.29 1.62
C ILE A 76 16.09 -0.86 1.86
N PRO A 77 16.78 -0.30 0.84
CA PRO A 77 18.13 0.17 1.01
C PRO A 77 18.26 1.14 2.19
N GLU A 78 19.36 1.00 2.93
CA GLU A 78 19.66 1.79 4.14
C GLU A 78 18.76 1.54 5.36
N PHE A 79 17.68 0.76 5.23
CA PHE A 79 16.83 0.44 6.38
C PHE A 79 17.61 -0.26 7.49
N ASP A 80 18.57 -1.12 7.15
CA ASP A 80 19.43 -1.79 8.13
C ASP A 80 20.29 -0.83 8.96
N ARG A 81 20.61 0.35 8.45
CA ARG A 81 21.40 1.38 9.15
C ARG A 81 20.59 2.15 10.20
N VAL A 82 19.26 2.05 10.16
CA VAL A 82 18.37 2.70 11.12
C VAL A 82 18.43 1.96 12.47
N SER A 83 18.39 2.71 13.58
CA SER A 83 18.37 2.13 14.93
C SER A 83 17.13 1.23 15.12
N ILE A 84 17.22 0.22 15.99
CA ILE A 84 16.07 -0.67 16.24
C ILE A 84 14.85 0.11 16.78
N ASN A 85 15.09 1.12 17.62
CA ASN A 85 14.03 1.96 18.17
C ASN A 85 13.34 2.78 17.07
N ASP A 86 14.11 3.34 16.15
CA ASP A 86 13.57 4.09 15.02
C ASP A 86 12.87 3.17 14.01
N LYS A 87 13.38 1.97 13.76
CA LYS A 87 12.70 0.94 12.94
C LYS A 87 11.33 0.61 13.52
N ILE A 88 11.24 0.36 14.83
CA ILE A 88 9.97 0.07 15.50
C ILE A 88 9.02 1.28 15.38
N ARG A 89 9.53 2.51 15.59
CA ARG A 89 8.72 3.73 15.48
C ARG A 89 8.19 3.94 14.06
N LEU A 90 9.03 3.77 13.04
CA LEU A 90 8.66 3.88 11.62
C LEU A 90 7.58 2.86 11.26
N ILE A 91 7.79 1.59 11.63
CA ILE A 91 6.80 0.54 11.40
C ILE A 91 5.50 0.92 12.10
N ARG A 92 5.51 1.17 13.41
CA ARG A 92 4.28 1.44 14.18
C ARG A 92 3.46 2.62 13.62
N ASN A 93 4.13 3.69 13.20
CA ASN A 93 3.45 4.91 12.74
C ASN A 93 2.89 4.77 11.32
N HIS A 94 3.51 3.96 10.47
CA HIS A 94 3.13 3.84 9.06
C HIS A 94 2.47 2.52 8.71
N PHE A 95 2.43 1.55 9.65
CA PHE A 95 2.00 0.19 9.37
C PHE A 95 0.62 0.09 8.75
N CYS A 96 -0.37 0.74 9.38
CA CYS A 96 -1.74 0.71 8.88
C CYS A 96 -1.84 1.31 7.48
N VAL A 97 -1.16 2.45 7.24
CA VAL A 97 -1.16 3.10 5.93
C VAL A 97 -0.51 2.22 4.87
N THR A 98 0.67 1.66 5.15
CA THR A 98 1.36 0.76 4.22
C THR A 98 0.56 -0.51 3.96
N LEU A 99 -0.05 -1.10 5.00
CA LEU A 99 -0.90 -2.28 4.85
C LEU A 99 -2.08 -2.00 3.93
N THR A 100 -2.75 -0.88 4.15
CA THR A 100 -3.91 -0.47 3.37
C THR A 100 -3.54 -0.12 1.92
N ILE A 101 -2.42 0.56 1.67
CA ILE A 101 -1.91 0.77 0.30
C ILE A 101 -1.57 -0.56 -0.38
N ASN A 102 -0.91 -1.46 0.36
CA ASN A 102 -0.53 -2.77 -0.13
C ASN A 102 -1.76 -3.60 -0.54
N GLU A 103 -2.81 -3.64 0.29
CA GLU A 103 -4.07 -4.30 -0.05
C GLU A 103 -4.70 -3.74 -1.32
N ALA A 104 -4.78 -2.41 -1.39
CA ALA A 104 -5.42 -1.72 -2.50
C ALA A 104 -4.62 -1.92 -3.80
N THR A 105 -3.29 -1.98 -3.72
CA THR A 105 -2.40 -2.26 -4.87
C THR A 105 -2.53 -3.70 -5.37
N LEU A 106 -2.75 -4.65 -4.45
CA LEU A 106 -2.78 -6.08 -4.75
C LEU A 106 -4.16 -6.57 -5.21
N SER A 107 -5.20 -5.73 -5.17
CA SER A 107 -6.55 -6.14 -5.55
C SER A 107 -7.23 -5.18 -6.50
N SER A 108 -7.94 -5.76 -7.47
CA SER A 108 -8.80 -5.04 -8.40
C SER A 108 -10.17 -4.66 -7.81
N SER A 109 -10.58 -5.28 -6.68
CA SER A 109 -11.87 -5.04 -6.04
C SER A 109 -11.82 -5.26 -4.52
N ILE A 110 -12.77 -4.66 -3.80
CA ILE A 110 -12.93 -4.86 -2.36
C ILE A 110 -13.58 -6.24 -2.14
N SER A 111 -13.01 -7.07 -1.26
CA SER A 111 -13.56 -8.39 -0.95
C SER A 111 -14.88 -8.29 -0.18
N GLN A 112 -15.89 -9.06 -0.60
CA GLN A 112 -17.15 -9.17 0.14
C GLN A 112 -16.94 -9.73 1.55
N GLN A 113 -15.97 -10.64 1.75
CA GLN A 113 -15.67 -11.21 3.07
C GLN A 113 -15.14 -10.15 4.05
N LEU A 114 -14.40 -9.15 3.54
CA LEU A 114 -13.97 -8.01 4.33
C LEU A 114 -15.17 -7.14 4.72
N ILE A 115 -16.06 -6.86 3.77
CA ILE A 115 -17.28 -6.07 4.03
C ILE A 115 -18.13 -6.74 5.11
N ASP A 116 -18.34 -8.04 4.99
CA ASP A 116 -19.13 -8.84 5.92
C ASP A 116 -18.46 -8.92 7.30
N SER A 117 -17.14 -9.05 7.35
CA SER A 117 -16.39 -9.07 8.62
C SER A 117 -16.43 -7.71 9.33
N VAL A 118 -16.26 -6.60 8.61
CA VAL A 118 -16.36 -5.23 9.18
C VAL A 118 -17.78 -4.94 9.68
N SER A 119 -18.79 -5.39 8.94
CA SER A 119 -20.19 -5.20 9.33
C SER A 119 -20.58 -6.05 10.54
N PHE A 120 -19.92 -7.20 10.74
CA PHE A 120 -20.20 -8.10 11.85
C PHE A 120 -19.41 -7.77 13.12
N LEU A 121 -18.18 -7.27 12.99
CA LEU A 121 -17.26 -7.05 14.12
C LEU A 121 -17.44 -5.70 14.81
N PHE A 122 -18.04 -4.71 14.15
CA PHE A 122 -18.15 -3.35 14.65
C PHE A 122 -19.61 -2.86 14.63
N ASP A 123 -19.90 -1.85 15.45
CA ASP A 123 -21.20 -1.18 15.44
C ASP A 123 -21.44 -0.46 14.11
N ALA A 124 -22.71 -0.34 13.72
CA ALA A 124 -23.11 0.18 12.40
C ALA A 124 -22.44 1.51 12.01
N ASN A 125 -22.29 2.44 12.95
CA ASN A 125 -21.62 3.73 12.71
C ASN A 125 -20.13 3.57 12.38
N ILE A 126 -19.45 2.69 13.11
CA ILE A 126 -18.02 2.43 12.93
C ILE A 126 -17.82 1.64 11.62
N SER A 127 -18.63 0.61 11.38
CA SER A 127 -18.59 -0.17 10.14
C SER A 127 -18.79 0.73 8.91
N ALA A 128 -19.78 1.62 8.93
CA ALA A 128 -20.03 2.56 7.82
C ALA A 128 -18.83 3.48 7.57
N HIS A 129 -18.19 3.98 8.64
CA HIS A 129 -17.00 4.82 8.52
C HIS A 129 -15.81 4.04 7.94
N LEU A 130 -15.53 2.84 8.45
CA LEU A 130 -14.45 1.98 7.98
C LEU A 130 -14.64 1.59 6.51
N LEU A 131 -15.85 1.19 6.11
CA LEU A 131 -16.17 0.85 4.72
C LEU A 131 -16.00 2.05 3.78
N LYS A 132 -16.34 3.26 4.24
CA LYS A 132 -16.09 4.49 3.48
C LYS A 132 -14.60 4.73 3.30
N CYS A 133 -13.78 4.55 4.34
CA CYS A 133 -12.32 4.66 4.24
C CYS A 133 -11.73 3.64 3.26
N ILE A 134 -12.15 2.38 3.34
CA ILE A 134 -11.69 1.31 2.44
C ILE A 134 -12.04 1.65 0.98
N THR A 135 -13.28 2.07 0.73
CA THR A 135 -13.74 2.47 -0.61
C THR A 135 -12.94 3.65 -1.16
N LEU A 136 -12.71 4.67 -0.33
CA LEU A 136 -11.95 5.85 -0.71
C LEU A 136 -10.51 5.48 -1.09
N ILE A 137 -9.84 4.62 -0.32
CA ILE A 137 -8.48 4.17 -0.64
C ILE A 137 -8.46 3.35 -1.93
N HIS A 138 -9.43 2.45 -2.11
CA HIS A 138 -9.57 1.69 -3.36
C HIS A 138 -9.82 2.58 -4.58
N SER A 139 -10.47 3.74 -4.42
CA SER A 139 -10.64 4.69 -5.53
C SER A 139 -9.32 5.32 -5.98
N TYR A 140 -8.35 5.45 -5.07
CA TYR A 140 -7.03 6.02 -5.36
C TYR A 140 -6.04 5.02 -5.97
N THR A 141 -6.32 3.72 -6.01
CA THR A 141 -5.42 2.74 -6.65
C THR A 141 -5.40 2.87 -8.17
N SER A 142 -6.48 3.42 -8.73
CA SER A 142 -6.55 3.78 -10.15
C SER A 142 -5.73 5.03 -10.46
N ASP A 143 -5.39 5.84 -9.45
CA ASP A 143 -4.53 7.01 -9.58
C ASP A 143 -3.05 6.63 -9.44
N ARG A 144 -2.43 6.38 -10.59
CA ARG A 144 -1.00 6.06 -10.70
C ARG A 144 -0.07 7.15 -10.16
N MET A 145 -0.50 8.40 -10.01
CA MET A 145 0.34 9.47 -9.44
C MET A 145 0.43 9.36 -7.92
N LEU A 146 -0.69 9.07 -7.25
CA LEU A 146 -0.73 8.87 -5.80
C LEU A 146 0.03 7.62 -5.37
N LEU A 147 -0.07 6.54 -6.14
CA LEU A 147 0.71 5.32 -5.93
C LEU A 147 2.23 5.54 -6.08
N LYS A 148 2.65 6.45 -6.97
CA LYS A 148 4.05 6.85 -7.17
C LYS A 148 4.57 7.89 -6.17
N LEU A 149 3.69 8.55 -5.42
CA LEU A 149 4.07 9.51 -4.37
C LEU A 149 4.15 8.84 -2.98
N LEU A 150 3.51 7.69 -2.84
CA LEU A 150 3.47 6.90 -1.60
C LEU A 150 4.47 5.73 -1.58
N LEU A 151 5.04 5.37 -2.73
CA LEU A 151 6.15 4.40 -2.91
C LEU A 151 7.41 5.13 -3.35
#